data_AF-A0AAE4D1J4-F1
#
_entry.id   AF-A0AAE4D1J4-F1
#
_cell.length_a   1.000
_cell.length_b   1.000
_cell.length_c   1.000
_cell.angle_alpha   90.00
_cell.angle_beta   90.00
_cell.angle_gamma   90.00
#
_symmetry.space_group_name_H-M   'P 1'
#
loop_
_entity.id
_entity.type
_entity.pdbx_description
1 polymer ?
#
loop_
_entity_poly.entity_id
_entity_poly.type
_entity_poly.pdbx_seq_one_letter_code
_entity_poly.pdbx_strand_id
1 'polypeptide(L)'
;MASRVVRARLDGPSELSLELLMREGLNESEAVRAALQEAADRRRRRSALRDEAARLAADPVDRAAIARVAVDMDEIAADWPE
;
A
#
# COMPACT_ATOMS: atom_id res chain seq x y z
N MET A 1 15.00 -8.52 -22.67
CA MET A 1 13.88 -7.55 -22.71
C MET A 1 14.33 -6.33 -23.49
N ALA A 2 13.51 -5.82 -24.42
CA ALA A 2 13.85 -4.61 -25.17
C ALA A 2 13.84 -3.38 -24.27
N SER A 3 14.91 -2.58 -24.30
CA SER A 3 14.95 -1.27 -23.63
C SER A 3 14.26 -0.23 -24.49
N ARG A 4 13.53 0.70 -23.86
CA ARG A 4 12.98 1.91 -24.52
C ARG A 4 13.45 3.16 -23.81
N VAL A 5 13.63 4.25 -24.56
CA VAL A 5 13.91 5.58 -24.00
C VAL A 5 12.59 6.28 -23.70
N VAL A 6 12.51 6.92 -22.54
CA VAL A 6 11.39 7.76 -22.14
C VAL A 6 11.96 9.16 -21.87
N ARG A 7 11.37 10.18 -22.49
CA ARG A 7 11.68 11.59 -22.20
C ARG A 7 10.51 12.20 -21.43
N ALA A 8 10.81 12.81 -20.29
CA ALA A 8 9.84 13.50 -19.47
C ALA A 8 10.42 14.85 -19.04
N ARG A 9 9.57 15.88 -18.94
CA ARG A 9 9.94 17.14 -18.31
C ARG A 9 9.70 17.00 -16.81
N LEU A 10 10.70 17.32 -16.01
CA LEU A 10 10.58 17.36 -14.55
C LEU A 10 10.09 18.74 -14.13
N ASP A 11 9.25 18.78 -13.11
CA ASP A 11 8.97 19.99 -12.35
C ASP A 11 10.01 20.15 -11.24
N GLY A 12 10.08 21.34 -10.64
CA GLY A 12 11.09 21.65 -9.60
C GLY A 12 11.19 20.60 -8.48
N PRO A 13 10.08 20.11 -7.91
CA PRO A 13 10.13 19.03 -6.92
C PRO A 13 10.72 17.71 -7.44
N SER A 14 10.42 17.34 -8.69
CA SER A 14 10.98 16.13 -9.31
C SER A 14 12.47 16.28 -9.60
N GLU A 15 12.92 17.48 -10.00
CA GLU A 15 14.36 17.77 -10.18
C GLU A 15 15.11 17.61 -8.85
N LEU A 16 14.60 18.21 -7.76
CA LEU A 16 15.20 18.08 -6.43
C LEU A 16 15.24 16.62 -5.95
N SER A 17 14.19 15.85 -6.25
CA SER A 17 14.12 14.43 -5.89
C SER A 17 15.14 13.61 -6.69
N LEU A 18 15.32 13.92 -7.97
CA LEU A 18 16.33 13.29 -8.82
C LEU A 18 17.75 13.62 -8.34
N GLU A 19 18.01 14.88 -7.99
CA GLU A 19 19.29 15.30 -7.41
C GLU A 19 19.60 14.56 -6.11
N LEU A 20 18.62 14.38 -5.23
CA LEU A 20 18.77 13.61 -4.00
C LEU A 20 19.24 12.18 -4.31
N LEU A 21 18.57 11.50 -5.24
CA LEU A 21 18.92 10.13 -5.64
C LEU A 21 20.30 10.04 -6.28
N MET A 22 20.71 11.03 -7.06
CA MET A 22 22.05 11.07 -7.65
C MET A 22 23.15 11.29 -6.59
N ARG A 23 22.86 11.98 -5.48
CA ARG A 23 23.80 12.14 -4.35
C ARG A 23 24.13 10.83 -3.65
N GLU A 24 23.35 9.77 -3.88
CA GLU A 24 23.64 8.41 -3.42
C GLU A 24 24.70 7.70 -4.30
N GLY A 25 25.27 8.40 -5.29
CA GLY A 25 26.30 7.88 -6.20
C GLY A 25 25.73 7.28 -7.48
N LEU A 26 24.42 7.41 -7.71
CA LEU A 26 23.74 6.94 -8.91
C LEU A 26 23.88 7.94 -10.05
N ASN A 27 24.06 7.46 -11.28
CA ASN A 27 23.84 8.32 -12.45
C ASN A 27 22.34 8.57 -12.67
N GLU A 28 22.00 9.55 -13.50
CA GLU A 28 20.61 9.95 -13.76
C GLU A 28 19.72 8.77 -14.20
N SER A 29 20.22 7.91 -15.09
CA SER A 29 19.46 6.75 -15.59
C SER A 29 19.26 5.67 -14.51
N GLU A 30 20.24 5.50 -13.62
CA GLU A 30 20.13 4.60 -12.46
C GLU A 30 19.14 5.14 -11.44
N ALA A 31 19.23 6.43 -11.11
CA ALA A 31 18.33 7.11 -10.19
C ALA A 31 16.87 7.04 -10.68
N VAL A 32 16.62 7.32 -11.96
CA VAL A 32 15.28 7.21 -12.56
C VAL A 32 14.77 5.77 -12.52
N ARG A 33 15.64 4.78 -12.81
CA ARG A 33 15.26 3.37 -12.78
C ARG A 33 14.92 2.91 -11.36
N ALA A 34 15.74 3.29 -10.38
CA ALA A 34 15.53 3.00 -8.97
C ALA A 34 14.20 3.60 -8.49
N ALA A 35 13.95 4.88 -8.77
CA ALA A 35 12.71 5.57 -8.41
C ALA A 35 11.47 4.88 -9.01
N LEU A 36 11.52 4.47 -10.28
CA LEU A 36 10.42 3.77 -10.94
C LEU A 36 10.15 2.39 -10.32
N GLN A 37 11.20 1.63 -10.02
CA GLN A 37 11.08 0.32 -9.38
C GLN A 37 10.50 0.45 -7.97
N GLU A 38 10.99 1.38 -7.18
CA GLU A 38 10.51 1.61 -5.82
C GLU A 38 9.04 2.10 -5.81
N ALA A 39 8.67 2.98 -6.74
CA ALA A 39 7.29 3.43 -6.90
C ALA A 39 6.36 2.27 -7.30
N ALA A 40 6.80 1.40 -8.21
CA ALA A 40 6.06 0.22 -8.61
C ALA A 40 5.90 -0.78 -7.45
N ASP A 41 6.95 -1.03 -6.68
CA ASP A 41 6.94 -1.92 -5.54
C ASP A 41 6.03 -1.40 -4.42
N ARG A 42 6.10 -0.10 -4.12
CA ARG A 42 5.20 0.54 -3.16
C ARG A 42 3.74 0.42 -3.59
N ARG A 43 3.43 0.56 -4.88
CA ARG A 43 2.07 0.35 -5.41
C ARG A 43 1.64 -1.11 -5.31
N ARG A 44 2.50 -2.05 -5.68
CA ARG A 44 2.22 -3.51 -5.60
C ARG A 44 1.96 -3.95 -4.16
N ARG A 45 2.80 -3.55 -3.21
CA ARG A 45 2.60 -3.85 -1.78
C ARG A 45 1.28 -3.31 -1.26
N ARG A 46 0.93 -2.06 -1.59
CA ARG A 46 -0.37 -1.48 -1.20
C ARG A 46 -1.57 -2.20 -1.82
N SER A 47 -1.47 -2.59 -3.09
CA SER A 47 -2.54 -3.38 -3.73
C SER A 47 -2.69 -4.73 -3.05
N ALA A 48 -1.59 -5.46 -2.85
CA ALA A 48 -1.61 -6.77 -2.20
C ALA A 48 -2.20 -6.71 -0.80
N LEU A 49 -1.84 -5.71 0.00
CA LEU A 49 -2.42 -5.50 1.33
C LEU A 49 -3.91 -5.17 1.27
N ARG A 50 -4.34 -4.32 0.32
CA ARG A 50 -5.77 -3.99 0.13
C ARG A 50 -6.57 -5.21 -0.29
N ASP A 51 -6.06 -5.97 -1.24
CA ASP A 51 -6.70 -7.17 -1.77
C ASP A 51 -6.78 -8.25 -0.69
N GLU A 52 -5.74 -8.40 0.13
CA GLU A 52 -5.75 -9.30 1.28
C GLU A 52 -6.74 -8.87 2.35
N ALA A 53 -6.75 -7.58 2.74
CA ALA A 53 -7.72 -7.06 3.70
C ALA A 53 -9.16 -7.24 3.21
N ALA A 54 -9.40 -7.07 1.91
CA ALA A 54 -10.70 -7.31 1.30
C ALA A 54 -11.09 -8.79 1.35
N ARG A 55 -10.14 -9.71 1.11
CA ARG A 55 -10.38 -11.16 1.25
C ARG A 55 -10.72 -11.55 2.69
N LEU A 56 -9.92 -11.12 3.65
CA LEU A 56 -10.13 -11.42 5.07
C LEU A 56 -11.47 -10.84 5.57
N ALA A 57 -11.80 -9.60 5.22
CA ALA A 57 -13.09 -9.00 5.58
C ALA A 57 -14.29 -9.73 4.95
N ALA A 58 -14.08 -10.42 3.82
CA ALA A 58 -15.11 -11.21 3.16
C ALA A 58 -15.21 -12.65 3.69
N ASP A 59 -14.34 -13.08 4.63
CA ASP A 59 -14.33 -14.44 5.16
C ASP A 59 -15.66 -14.74 5.88
N PRO A 60 -16.46 -15.70 5.39
CA PRO A 60 -17.76 -16.00 5.96
C PRO A 60 -17.67 -16.58 7.39
N VAL A 61 -16.57 -17.26 7.75
CA VAL A 61 -16.37 -17.83 9.08
C VAL A 61 -16.14 -16.70 10.08
N ASP A 62 -15.21 -15.80 9.77
CA ASP A 62 -14.91 -14.66 10.64
C ASP A 62 -16.12 -13.74 10.79
N ARG A 63 -16.88 -13.48 9.71
CA ARG A 63 -18.12 -12.70 9.80
C ARG A 63 -19.18 -13.37 10.68
N ALA A 64 -19.33 -14.69 10.58
CA ALA A 64 -20.28 -15.43 11.41
C ALA A 64 -19.85 -15.40 12.89
N ALA A 65 -18.55 -15.50 13.17
CA ALA A 65 -18.00 -15.39 14.51
C ALA A 65 -18.21 -13.98 15.10
N ILE A 66 -17.92 -12.92 14.33
CA ILE A 66 -18.17 -11.53 14.77
C ILE A 66 -19.66 -11.30 15.05
N ALA A 67 -20.55 -11.79 14.18
CA ALA A 67 -21.99 -11.70 14.40
C ALA A 67 -22.44 -12.44 15.66
N ARG A 68 -21.85 -13.62 15.96
CA ARG A 68 -22.13 -14.35 17.20
C ARG A 68 -21.70 -13.56 18.42
N VAL A 69 -20.46 -13.07 18.42
CA VAL A 69 -19.94 -12.26 19.54
C VAL A 69 -20.78 -11.03 19.77
N ALA A 70 -21.24 -10.34 18.71
CA ALA A 70 -22.13 -9.19 18.86
C ALA A 70 -23.44 -9.55 19.59
N VAL A 71 -24.06 -10.68 19.24
CA VAL A 71 -25.24 -11.20 19.94
C VAL A 71 -24.92 -11.52 21.39
N ASP A 72 -23.83 -12.24 21.65
CA ASP A 72 -23.43 -12.62 23.00
C ASP A 72 -23.13 -11.38 23.87
N MET A 73 -22.55 -10.31 23.29
CA MET A 73 -22.29 -9.05 23.99
C MET A 73 -23.57 -8.26 24.28
N ASP A 74 -24.54 -8.26 23.36
CA ASP A 74 -25.85 -7.64 23.58
C ASP A 74 -26.59 -8.32 24.74
N GLU A 75 -26.50 -9.66 24.83
CA GLU A 75 -27.08 -10.42 25.94
C GLU A 75 -26.44 -10.06 27.29
N ILE A 76 -25.12 -9.88 27.34
CA ILE A 76 -24.42 -9.49 28.58
C ILE A 76 -24.69 -8.02 28.94
N ALA A 77 -24.78 -7.12 27.96
CA ALA A 77 -25.05 -5.71 28.19
C ALA A 77 -26.46 -5.46 28.76
N ALA A 78 -27.42 -6.32 28.45
CA ALA A 78 -28.79 -6.24 28.99
C ALA A 78 -28.85 -6.43 30.52
N ASP A 79 -27.86 -7.11 31.12
CA ASP A 79 -27.77 -7.38 32.55
C ASP A 79 -26.92 -6.34 33.34
N TRP A 80 -26.40 -5.30 32.68
CA TRP A 80 -25.59 -4.27 33.36
C TRP A 80 -26.47 -3.15 33.94
N PRO A 81 -26.46 -2.89 35.27
CA PRO A 81 -27.22 -1.79 35.85
C PRO A 81 -26.62 -0.43 35.47
N GLU A 82 -27.48 0.54 35.15
CA GLU A 82 -27.10 1.95 34.89
C GLU A 82 -26.35 2.62 36.06
#